data_AF-A0A1U9M9X6-F1
#
_entry.id   AF-A0A1U9M9X6-F1
#
_cell.length_a   1.000
_cell.length_b   1.000
_cell.length_c   1.000
_cell.angle_alpha   90.00
_cell.angle_beta   90.00
_cell.angle_gamma   90.00
#
_symmetry.space_group_name_H-M   'P 1'
#
loop_
_entity.id
_entity.type
_entity.pdbx_description
1 polymer ?
#
loop_
_entity_poly.entity_id
_entity_poly.type
_entity_poly.pdbx_seq_one_letter_code
_entity_poly.pdbx_strand_id
1 'polypeptide(L)'
;MRKTRKLTIAVLGCATLFCSGYYLSGNGYLNRYGEQRMMLDVTPPPFGSAEQQRDEKIFLKTRNYTGSARWKQAINDAKATQAELIQSFSCATGHQLDPKNMPNFVKLFTKIDEDAERLTRQSKKEFKIPRPYIAYGGASCARPSGYDYPSGHAMEGWTVARLLVEFFPERRAAIFTRARSFAESRVICGVHSVSAVEVDEHYSERLFERLKKLKTFQNDLSITQSEMEKLKEWSDKNGKCEKFPAEYVKPFSIRTSFSYSYPAHVVR
;
A
#
# COMPACT_ATOMS: atom_id res chain seq x y z
N MET A 1 36.93 1.37 67.98
CA MET A 1 35.49 1.07 68.16
C MET A 1 34.67 1.91 67.18
N ARG A 2 34.26 1.35 66.04
CA ARG A 2 33.35 2.00 65.07
C ARG A 2 32.21 1.02 64.78
N LYS A 3 31.00 1.38 65.24
CA LYS A 3 29.77 0.61 65.06
C LYS A 3 29.33 0.69 63.59
N THR A 4 29.40 -0.41 62.85
CA THR A 4 28.77 -0.54 61.53
C THR A 4 27.29 -0.87 61.73
N ARG A 5 26.41 0.08 61.37
CA ARG A 5 24.95 -0.14 61.32
C ARG A 5 24.64 -0.94 60.05
N LYS A 6 23.98 -2.10 60.20
CA LYS A 6 23.44 -2.88 59.10
C LYS A 6 22.25 -2.12 58.50
N LEU A 7 22.33 -1.78 57.21
CA LEU A 7 21.26 -1.18 56.44
C LEU A 7 20.44 -2.31 55.83
N THR A 8 19.26 -2.58 56.36
CA THR A 8 18.31 -3.56 55.83
C THR A 8 17.57 -2.92 54.66
N ILE A 9 17.92 -3.27 53.42
CA ILE A 9 17.18 -2.87 52.23
C ILE A 9 15.98 -3.81 52.10
N ALA A 10 14.79 -3.30 52.40
CA ALA A 10 13.54 -3.97 52.08
C ALA A 10 13.29 -3.83 50.57
N VAL A 11 13.39 -4.94 49.83
CA VAL A 11 12.98 -5.00 48.42
C VAL A 11 11.45 -5.04 48.41
N LEU A 12 10.81 -3.90 48.14
CA LEU A 12 9.40 -3.86 47.78
C LEU A 12 9.23 -4.56 46.43
N GLY A 13 8.64 -5.76 46.44
CA GLY A 13 8.10 -6.40 45.25
C GLY A 13 6.95 -5.56 44.70
N CYS A 14 7.23 -4.78 43.66
CA CYS A 14 6.18 -4.10 42.92
C CYS A 14 5.50 -5.12 42.02
N ALA A 15 4.26 -5.44 42.38
CA ALA A 15 3.39 -6.37 41.68
C ALA A 15 3.27 -6.01 40.20
N THR A 16 3.38 -7.04 39.38
CA THR A 16 3.04 -7.08 37.96
C THR A 16 1.61 -6.58 37.75
N LEU A 17 1.47 -5.35 37.26
CA LEU A 17 0.20 -4.76 36.85
C LEU A 17 0.33 -4.23 35.42
N PHE A 18 -0.51 -4.80 34.56
CA PHE A 18 -0.89 -4.31 33.22
C PHE A 18 0.19 -4.30 32.13
N CYS A 19 0.57 -5.51 31.71
CA CYS A 19 0.81 -5.76 30.29
C CYS A 19 -0.57 -5.81 29.59
N SER A 20 -1.08 -4.67 29.14
CA SER A 20 -2.28 -4.60 28.30
C SER A 20 -1.98 -3.76 27.07
N GLY A 21 -1.96 -4.43 25.91
CA GLY A 21 -2.32 -3.79 24.65
C GLY A 21 -1.23 -3.67 23.57
N TYR A 22 0.03 -4.03 23.80
CA TYR A 22 0.99 -4.20 22.71
C TYR A 22 0.94 -5.63 22.16
N TYR A 23 -0.23 -6.04 21.64
CA TYR A 23 -0.31 -7.25 20.84
C TYR A 23 0.31 -6.98 19.47
N LEU A 24 1.61 -7.32 19.36
CA LEU A 24 2.30 -7.81 18.17
C LEU A 24 2.20 -6.96 16.88
N SER A 25 2.86 -5.80 16.85
CA SER A 25 3.45 -5.32 15.58
C SER A 25 4.69 -6.18 15.29
N GLY A 26 4.46 -7.37 14.74
CA GLY A 26 5.54 -8.27 14.35
C GLY A 26 6.24 -7.69 13.14
N ASN A 27 7.39 -7.04 13.38
CA ASN A 27 8.26 -6.42 12.36
C ASN A 27 8.07 -7.07 10.98
N GLY A 28 7.76 -6.25 9.97
CA GLY A 28 7.87 -6.62 8.57
C GLY A 28 9.15 -7.42 8.24
N TYR A 29 9.15 -8.09 7.09
CA TYR A 29 10.21 -9.00 6.68
C TYR A 29 11.57 -8.35 6.47
N LEU A 30 11.58 -7.10 6.01
CA LEU A 30 12.79 -6.38 5.67
C LEU A 30 13.56 -5.92 6.91
N ASN A 31 14.88 -5.97 6.86
CA ASN A 31 15.71 -5.45 7.93
C ASN A 31 15.58 -3.92 7.95
N ARG A 32 15.44 -3.35 9.14
CA ARG A 32 15.34 -1.90 9.33
C ARG A 32 16.54 -1.13 8.80
N TYR A 33 17.72 -1.72 8.59
CA TYR A 33 18.93 -0.98 8.19
C TYR A 33 19.31 -1.12 6.71
N GLY A 34 19.14 -2.29 6.09
CA GLY A 34 19.69 -2.58 4.75
C GLY A 34 18.84 -2.12 3.56
N GLU A 35 17.52 -2.00 3.72
CA GLU A 35 16.59 -1.83 2.59
C GLU A 35 15.82 -0.49 2.60
N GLN A 36 16.16 0.41 3.53
CA GLN A 36 15.50 1.70 3.74
C GLN A 36 15.38 2.57 2.48
N ARG A 37 16.34 2.45 1.55
CA ARG A 37 16.44 3.32 0.37
C ARG A 37 15.83 2.72 -0.90
N MET A 38 15.11 1.60 -0.80
CA MET A 38 14.54 0.91 -1.97
C MET A 38 13.60 1.77 -2.82
N MET A 39 13.04 2.84 -2.26
CA MET A 39 12.11 3.76 -2.93
C MET A 39 12.63 5.21 -3.02
N LEU A 40 13.94 5.42 -2.86
CA LEU A 40 14.54 6.77 -2.94
C LEU A 40 15.18 7.08 -4.28
N ASP A 41 15.28 6.10 -5.19
CA ASP A 41 15.93 6.25 -6.49
C ASP A 41 15.01 6.82 -7.57
N VAL A 42 13.68 6.70 -7.43
CA VAL A 42 12.73 7.42 -8.30
C VAL A 42 12.27 8.68 -7.59
N THR A 43 12.83 9.82 -8.00
CA THR A 43 12.52 11.13 -7.44
C THR A 43 11.18 11.67 -7.96
N PRO A 44 10.48 12.51 -7.19
CA PRO A 44 9.28 13.20 -7.68
C PRO A 44 9.60 14.10 -8.88
N PRO A 45 8.58 14.46 -9.68
CA PRO A 45 8.72 15.44 -10.75
C PRO A 45 9.39 16.74 -10.26
N PRO A 46 10.45 17.21 -10.93
CA PRO A 46 11.07 18.49 -10.60
C PRO A 46 10.09 19.65 -10.76
N PHE A 47 10.29 20.72 -9.99
CA PHE A 47 9.49 21.93 -10.12
C PHE A 47 9.63 22.53 -11.53
N GLY A 48 8.51 22.90 -12.16
CA GLY A 48 8.43 23.44 -13.51
C GLY A 48 8.53 22.39 -14.64
N SER A 49 8.76 21.12 -14.32
CA SER A 49 8.89 20.04 -15.32
C SER A 49 7.59 19.75 -16.07
N ALA A 50 7.70 19.12 -17.24
CA ALA A 50 6.54 18.66 -18.02
C ALA A 50 5.71 17.62 -17.23
N GLU A 51 6.37 16.81 -16.40
CA GLU A 51 5.75 15.81 -15.53
C GLU A 51 4.92 16.48 -14.42
N GLN A 52 5.43 17.55 -13.78
CA GLN A 52 4.65 18.30 -12.80
C GLN A 52 3.44 18.99 -13.45
N GLN A 53 3.61 19.56 -14.64
CA GLN A 53 2.51 20.17 -15.39
C GLN A 53 1.45 19.12 -15.80
N ARG A 54 1.88 17.89 -16.12
CA ARG A 54 0.98 16.75 -16.35
C ARG A 54 0.18 16.42 -15.09
N ASP A 55 0.83 16.36 -13.93
CA ASP A 55 0.17 16.12 -12.63
C ASP A 55 -0.91 17.15 -12.34
N GLU A 56 -0.60 18.44 -12.52
CA GLU A 56 -1.56 19.54 -12.36
C GLU A 56 -2.74 19.38 -13.32
N LYS A 57 -2.47 19.20 -14.62
CA LYS A 57 -3.52 19.07 -15.65
C LYS A 57 -4.45 17.90 -15.37
N ILE A 58 -3.92 16.75 -14.95
CA ILE A 58 -4.71 15.58 -14.59
C ILE A 58 -5.51 15.85 -13.32
N PHE A 59 -4.89 16.42 -12.28
CA PHE A 59 -5.59 16.77 -11.05
C PHE A 59 -6.80 17.66 -11.31
N LEU A 60 -6.63 18.75 -12.07
CA LEU A 60 -7.70 19.67 -12.42
C LEU A 60 -8.79 18.98 -13.25
N LYS A 61 -8.40 18.20 -14.28
CA LYS A 61 -9.34 17.45 -15.12
C LYS A 61 -10.19 16.46 -14.31
N THR A 62 -9.57 15.76 -13.36
CA THR A 62 -10.24 14.70 -12.58
C THR A 62 -11.29 15.25 -11.62
N ARG A 63 -11.30 16.57 -11.32
CA ARG A 63 -12.34 17.17 -10.48
C ARG A 63 -13.74 17.06 -11.10
N ASN A 64 -13.82 16.97 -12.43
CA ASN A 64 -15.08 16.74 -13.17
C ASN A 64 -15.75 15.40 -12.87
N TYR A 65 -15.05 14.45 -12.22
CA TYR A 65 -15.68 13.21 -11.75
C TYR A 65 -16.50 13.41 -10.47
N THR A 66 -16.44 14.57 -9.80
CA THR A 66 -17.18 14.82 -8.55
C THR A 66 -18.66 14.47 -8.71
N GLY A 67 -19.20 13.66 -7.78
CA GLY A 67 -20.59 13.18 -7.82
C GLY A 67 -20.84 11.95 -8.71
N SER A 68 -19.94 11.64 -9.65
CA SER A 68 -20.05 10.45 -10.51
C SER A 68 -19.86 9.14 -9.73
N ALA A 69 -20.23 8.02 -10.36
CA ALA A 69 -19.97 6.70 -9.81
C ALA A 69 -18.46 6.42 -9.60
N ARG A 70 -17.58 6.93 -10.48
CA ARG A 70 -16.12 6.81 -10.34
C ARG A 70 -15.61 7.50 -9.07
N TRP A 71 -16.17 8.65 -8.74
CA TRP A 71 -15.83 9.41 -7.53
C TRP A 71 -16.35 8.74 -6.26
N LYS A 72 -17.56 8.14 -6.31
CA LYS A 72 -18.07 7.31 -5.20
C LYS A 72 -17.16 6.11 -4.94
N GLN A 73 -16.72 5.42 -5.99
CA GLN A 73 -15.72 4.36 -5.85
C GLN A 73 -14.41 4.92 -5.25
N ALA A 74 -13.94 6.08 -5.71
CA ALA A 74 -12.74 6.69 -5.18
C ALA A 74 -12.83 7.01 -3.68
N ILE A 75 -13.99 7.47 -3.20
CA ILE A 75 -14.26 7.67 -1.77
C ILE A 75 -14.18 6.35 -1.01
N ASN A 76 -14.80 5.29 -1.53
CA ASN A 76 -14.81 3.98 -0.87
C ASN A 76 -13.40 3.40 -0.81
N ASP A 77 -12.68 3.38 -1.94
CA ASP A 77 -11.29 2.93 -2.01
C ASP A 77 -10.40 3.76 -1.08
N ALA A 78 -10.66 5.07 -0.94
CA ALA A 78 -9.85 5.93 -0.08
C ALA A 78 -10.07 5.73 1.43
N LYS A 79 -11.24 5.20 1.82
CA LYS A 79 -11.62 4.93 3.21
C LYS A 79 -11.48 3.46 3.60
N ALA A 80 -11.19 2.59 2.64
CA ALA A 80 -11.11 1.15 2.85
C ALA A 80 -10.12 0.84 3.97
N THR A 81 -10.58 0.07 4.94
CA THR A 81 -9.73 -0.67 5.88
C THR A 81 -8.96 -1.75 5.13
N GLN A 82 -7.89 -2.27 5.73
CA GLN A 82 -7.14 -3.41 5.20
C GLN A 82 -8.06 -4.61 4.87
N ALA A 83 -9.03 -4.91 5.73
CA ALA A 83 -9.99 -5.98 5.50
C ALA A 83 -10.90 -5.71 4.28
N GLU A 84 -11.43 -4.48 4.15
CA GLU A 84 -12.25 -4.08 3.01
C GLU A 84 -11.44 -4.05 1.71
N LEU A 85 -10.17 -3.63 1.77
CA LEU A 85 -9.25 -3.69 0.66
C LEU A 85 -9.09 -5.12 0.16
N ILE A 86 -8.71 -6.07 1.03
CA ILE A 86 -8.59 -7.50 0.70
C ILE A 86 -9.90 -8.00 0.07
N GLN A 87 -11.03 -7.76 0.74
CA GLN A 87 -12.34 -8.21 0.26
C GLN A 87 -12.67 -7.66 -1.13
N SER A 88 -12.26 -6.43 -1.44
CA SER A 88 -12.51 -5.79 -2.73
C SER A 88 -11.82 -6.47 -3.93
N PHE A 89 -10.90 -7.43 -3.70
CA PHE A 89 -10.28 -8.24 -4.74
C PHE A 89 -11.02 -9.54 -5.06
N SER A 90 -12.09 -9.89 -4.32
CA SER A 90 -12.80 -11.18 -4.49
C SER A 90 -13.23 -11.46 -5.92
N CYS A 91 -13.73 -10.44 -6.58
CA CYS A 91 -14.13 -10.51 -7.97
C CYS A 91 -12.92 -10.81 -8.90
N ALA A 92 -11.81 -10.10 -8.69
CA ALA A 92 -10.62 -10.23 -9.51
C ALA A 92 -9.96 -11.61 -9.35
N THR A 93 -9.91 -12.14 -8.13
CA THR A 93 -9.40 -13.49 -7.83
C THR A 93 -10.36 -14.59 -8.23
N GLY A 94 -11.63 -14.28 -8.49
CA GLY A 94 -12.66 -15.30 -8.72
C GLY A 94 -12.98 -16.12 -7.47
N HIS A 95 -12.57 -15.67 -6.28
CA HIS A 95 -12.77 -16.35 -5.01
C HIS A 95 -13.32 -15.37 -3.96
N GLN A 96 -14.18 -15.85 -3.06
CA GLN A 96 -14.68 -15.05 -1.95
C GLN A 96 -13.56 -14.79 -0.93
N LEU A 97 -13.03 -13.56 -0.92
CA LEU A 97 -12.04 -13.12 0.05
C LEU A 97 -12.77 -12.56 1.28
N ASP A 98 -12.92 -13.40 2.31
CA ASP A 98 -13.38 -12.98 3.63
C ASP A 98 -12.18 -12.99 4.60
N PRO A 99 -11.64 -11.81 4.98
CA PRO A 99 -10.51 -11.72 5.90
C PRO A 99 -10.69 -12.49 7.21
N LYS A 100 -11.94 -12.71 7.67
CA LYS A 100 -12.21 -13.50 8.89
C LYS A 100 -11.87 -14.99 8.72
N ASN A 101 -11.95 -15.49 7.49
CA ASN A 101 -11.64 -16.88 7.12
C ASN A 101 -10.25 -17.00 6.49
N MET A 102 -9.49 -15.90 6.46
CA MET A 102 -8.17 -15.83 5.86
C MET A 102 -7.09 -15.31 6.84
N PRO A 103 -6.97 -15.87 8.06
CA PRO A 103 -6.10 -15.31 9.09
C PRO A 103 -4.61 -15.37 8.75
N ASN A 104 -4.11 -16.42 8.06
CA ASN A 104 -2.71 -16.48 7.67
C ASN A 104 -2.42 -15.49 6.54
N PHE A 105 -3.33 -15.35 5.57
CA PHE A 105 -3.20 -14.35 4.52
C PHE A 105 -3.20 -12.93 5.10
N VAL A 106 -4.13 -12.62 6.02
CA VAL A 106 -4.19 -11.30 6.67
C VAL A 106 -2.88 -11.03 7.40
N LYS A 107 -2.39 -11.97 8.21
CA LYS A 107 -1.11 -11.84 8.93
C LYS A 107 0.07 -11.64 7.97
N LEU A 108 0.12 -12.41 6.88
CA LEU A 108 1.14 -12.31 5.85
C LEU A 108 1.09 -10.92 5.19
N PHE A 109 -0.10 -10.46 4.79
CA PHE A 109 -0.29 -9.15 4.19
C PHE A 109 0.11 -8.02 5.14
N THR A 110 -0.33 -8.05 6.40
CA THR A 110 0.03 -7.03 7.41
C THR A 110 1.55 -6.88 7.52
N LYS A 111 2.31 -7.98 7.56
CA LYS A 111 3.78 -7.92 7.62
C LYS A 111 4.41 -7.26 6.39
N ILE A 112 3.87 -7.54 5.20
CA ILE A 112 4.37 -6.92 3.97
C ILE A 112 4.03 -5.43 3.94
N ASP A 113 2.81 -5.10 4.36
CA ASP A 113 2.30 -3.73 4.37
C ASP A 113 3.07 -2.84 5.37
N GLU A 114 3.50 -3.39 6.51
CA GLU A 114 4.41 -2.68 7.42
C GLU A 114 5.73 -2.26 6.74
N ASP A 115 6.30 -3.11 5.89
CA ASP A 115 7.50 -2.77 5.11
C ASP A 115 7.19 -1.73 4.03
N ALA A 116 6.10 -1.92 3.29
CA ALA A 116 5.64 -0.98 2.27
C ALA A 116 5.39 0.42 2.86
N GLU A 117 4.70 0.49 4.00
CA GLU A 117 4.42 1.73 4.73
C GLU A 117 5.73 2.40 5.17
N ARG A 118 6.66 1.64 5.74
CA ARG A 118 7.95 2.18 6.21
C ARG A 118 8.75 2.80 5.07
N LEU A 119 8.87 2.11 3.93
CA LEU A 119 9.58 2.59 2.76
C LEU A 119 8.91 3.84 2.15
N THR A 120 7.58 3.83 2.07
CA THR A 120 6.81 4.98 1.58
C THR A 120 6.95 6.18 2.52
N ARG A 121 6.85 5.98 3.84
CA ARG A 121 7.02 7.05 4.85
C ARG A 121 8.41 7.66 4.81
N GLN A 122 9.45 6.86 4.58
CA GLN A 122 10.80 7.37 4.42
C GLN A 122 10.92 8.27 3.20
N SER A 123 10.42 7.83 2.05
CA SER A 123 10.43 8.62 0.82
C SER A 123 9.62 9.92 0.95
N LYS A 124 8.48 9.87 1.63
CA LYS A 124 7.68 11.07 1.94
C LYS A 124 8.44 12.07 2.81
N LYS A 125 9.20 11.60 3.80
CA LYS A 125 10.01 12.46 4.68
C LYS A 125 11.16 13.13 3.92
N GLU A 126 11.71 12.44 2.93
CA GLU A 126 12.77 12.97 2.07
C GLU A 126 12.21 14.05 1.15
N PHE A 127 11.20 13.72 0.35
CA PHE A 127 10.76 14.57 -0.75
C PHE A 127 9.79 15.68 -0.37
N LYS A 128 8.97 15.48 0.66
CA LYS A 128 8.04 16.48 1.23
C LYS A 128 7.13 17.19 0.20
N ILE A 129 6.73 16.49 -0.87
CA ILE A 129 5.87 17.06 -1.91
C ILE A 129 4.47 17.34 -1.35
N PRO A 130 3.93 18.58 -1.48
CA PRO A 130 2.57 18.90 -1.03
C PRO A 130 1.53 18.12 -1.83
N ARG A 131 0.40 17.79 -1.21
CA ARG A 131 -0.71 17.10 -1.90
C ARG A 131 -1.30 17.99 -3.00
N PRO A 132 -1.82 17.43 -4.10
CA PRO A 132 -2.33 18.22 -5.22
C PRO A 132 -3.41 19.23 -4.85
N TYR A 133 -4.36 18.87 -3.98
CA TYR A 133 -5.39 19.80 -3.52
C TYR A 133 -4.84 20.98 -2.70
N ILE A 134 -3.65 20.85 -2.14
CA ILE A 134 -2.93 21.92 -1.44
C ILE A 134 -2.17 22.77 -2.47
N ALA A 135 -1.47 22.12 -3.40
CA ALA A 135 -0.60 22.78 -4.37
C ALA A 135 -1.37 23.57 -5.45
N TYR A 136 -2.44 22.98 -5.99
CA TYR A 136 -3.14 23.50 -7.18
C TYR A 136 -4.53 24.08 -6.86
N GLY A 137 -5.05 23.80 -5.66
CA GLY A 137 -6.41 24.19 -5.26
C GLY A 137 -7.50 23.39 -5.97
N GLY A 138 -8.55 23.03 -5.23
CA GLY A 138 -9.69 22.28 -5.79
C GLY A 138 -10.31 21.29 -4.81
N ALA A 139 -11.39 20.63 -5.24
CA ALA A 139 -12.06 19.63 -4.44
C ALA A 139 -11.14 18.43 -4.17
N SER A 140 -11.29 17.80 -3.01
CA SER A 140 -10.69 16.50 -2.70
C SER A 140 -11.70 15.68 -1.90
N CYS A 141 -11.78 14.38 -2.17
CA CYS A 141 -12.74 13.48 -1.53
C CYS A 141 -12.35 13.12 -0.08
N ALA A 142 -11.08 13.35 0.28
CA ALA A 142 -10.52 13.18 1.61
C ALA A 142 -9.39 14.20 1.86
N ARG A 143 -8.98 14.36 3.12
CA ARG A 143 -7.87 15.25 3.52
C ARG A 143 -6.90 14.53 4.47
N PRO A 144 -6.15 13.53 3.98
CA PRO A 144 -5.16 12.83 4.80
C PRO A 144 -3.97 13.74 5.15
N SER A 145 -3.36 13.51 6.31
CA SER A 145 -2.12 14.18 6.70
C SER A 145 -0.92 13.69 5.88
N GLY A 146 0.18 14.42 5.90
CA GLY A 146 1.43 14.05 5.22
C GLY A 146 1.51 14.45 3.75
N TYR A 147 2.53 13.92 3.07
CA TYR A 147 2.96 14.35 1.74
C TYR A 147 2.36 13.52 0.60
N ASP A 148 2.52 13.98 -0.63
CA ASP A 148 2.05 13.36 -1.86
C ASP A 148 2.87 12.13 -2.25
N TYR A 149 4.18 12.28 -2.42
CA TYR A 149 4.98 11.31 -3.16
C TYR A 149 5.80 10.37 -2.26
N PRO A 150 5.83 9.04 -2.50
CA PRO A 150 4.91 8.26 -3.36
C PRO A 150 3.60 7.94 -2.62
N SER A 151 2.60 7.31 -3.23
CA SER A 151 1.31 7.06 -2.57
C SER A 151 1.28 5.77 -1.75
N GLY A 152 1.35 5.88 -0.42
CA GLY A 152 1.28 4.70 0.47
C GLY A 152 0.01 3.86 0.30
N HIS A 153 -1.14 4.49 0.01
CA HIS A 153 -2.40 3.78 -0.21
C HIS A 153 -2.42 3.06 -1.58
N ALA A 154 -1.78 3.63 -2.60
CA ALA A 154 -1.63 2.93 -3.88
C ALA A 154 -0.63 1.77 -3.75
N MET A 155 0.46 1.99 -3.01
CA MET A 155 1.42 0.93 -2.65
C MET A 155 0.75 -0.23 -1.91
N GLU A 156 -0.12 0.03 -0.94
CA GLU A 156 -0.91 -1.00 -0.23
C GLU A 156 -1.76 -1.83 -1.22
N GLY A 157 -2.47 -1.16 -2.13
CA GLY A 157 -3.29 -1.81 -3.16
C GLY A 157 -2.50 -2.68 -4.13
N TRP A 158 -1.30 -2.24 -4.54
CA TRP A 158 -0.41 -3.05 -5.36
C TRP A 158 0.22 -4.20 -4.56
N THR A 159 0.50 -3.99 -3.28
CA THR A 159 1.10 -4.99 -2.38
C THR A 159 0.15 -6.17 -2.17
N VAL A 160 -1.13 -5.92 -1.85
CA VAL A 160 -2.11 -7.01 -1.73
C VAL A 160 -2.31 -7.73 -3.05
N ALA A 161 -2.30 -7.00 -4.17
CA ALA A 161 -2.45 -7.59 -5.50
C ALA A 161 -1.30 -8.53 -5.84
N ARG A 162 -0.06 -8.13 -5.56
CA ARG A 162 1.12 -8.99 -5.75
C ARG A 162 1.07 -10.22 -4.86
N LEU A 163 0.60 -10.08 -3.62
CA LEU A 163 0.42 -11.23 -2.74
C LEU A 163 -0.61 -12.21 -3.32
N LEU A 164 -1.76 -11.71 -3.77
CA LEU A 164 -2.83 -12.53 -4.34
C LEU A 164 -2.38 -13.27 -5.61
N VAL A 165 -1.48 -12.70 -6.41
CA VAL A 165 -0.94 -13.35 -7.62
C VAL A 165 -0.06 -14.56 -7.31
N GLU A 166 0.51 -14.66 -6.10
CA GLU A 166 1.22 -15.87 -5.69
C GLU A 166 0.26 -17.06 -5.47
N PHE A 167 -1.02 -16.78 -5.18
CA PHE A 167 -2.06 -17.81 -4.94
C PHE A 167 -2.99 -18.04 -6.14
N PHE A 168 -3.21 -17.00 -6.96
CA PHE A 168 -4.09 -17.03 -8.13
C PHE A 168 -3.38 -16.54 -9.41
N PRO A 169 -2.28 -17.20 -9.83
CA PRO A 169 -1.47 -16.74 -10.96
C PRO A 169 -2.26 -16.66 -12.29
N GLU A 170 -3.28 -17.50 -12.47
CA GLU A 170 -4.20 -17.51 -13.60
C GLU A 170 -5.10 -16.26 -13.67
N ARG A 171 -5.28 -15.56 -12.54
CA ARG A 171 -6.09 -14.33 -12.44
C ARG A 171 -5.25 -13.06 -12.42
N ARG A 172 -3.94 -13.16 -12.68
CA ARG A 172 -2.98 -12.05 -12.61
C ARG A 172 -3.47 -10.77 -13.31
N ALA A 173 -3.97 -10.87 -14.53
CA ALA A 173 -4.44 -9.71 -15.29
C ALA A 173 -5.61 -8.99 -14.60
N ALA A 174 -6.60 -9.74 -14.10
CA ALA A 174 -7.75 -9.18 -13.39
C ALA A 174 -7.33 -8.56 -12.05
N ILE A 175 -6.45 -9.23 -11.31
CA ILE A 175 -5.92 -8.75 -10.02
C ILE A 175 -5.17 -7.43 -10.20
N PHE A 176 -4.23 -7.34 -11.14
CA PHE A 176 -3.51 -6.09 -11.38
C PHE A 176 -4.39 -4.99 -11.97
N THR A 177 -5.43 -5.33 -12.73
CA THR A 177 -6.43 -4.34 -13.17
C THR A 177 -7.18 -3.73 -11.98
N ARG A 178 -7.57 -4.54 -10.99
CA ARG A 178 -8.19 -4.04 -9.75
C ARG A 178 -7.21 -3.18 -8.94
N ALA A 179 -5.96 -3.60 -8.82
CA ALA A 179 -4.90 -2.85 -8.13
C ALA A 179 -4.70 -1.46 -8.75
N ARG A 180 -4.59 -1.40 -10.07
CA ARG A 180 -4.50 -0.14 -10.82
C ARG A 180 -5.72 0.74 -10.59
N SER A 181 -6.93 0.19 -10.63
CA SER A 181 -8.15 0.95 -10.37
C SER A 181 -8.17 1.54 -8.95
N PHE A 182 -7.68 0.80 -7.95
CA PHE A 182 -7.55 1.25 -6.57
C PHE A 182 -6.51 2.37 -6.43
N ALA A 183 -5.37 2.23 -7.10
CA ALA A 183 -4.33 3.25 -7.16
C ALA A 183 -4.85 4.55 -7.83
N GLU A 184 -5.51 4.44 -8.98
CA GLU A 184 -6.13 5.57 -9.69
C GLU A 184 -7.22 6.27 -8.88
N SER A 185 -7.88 5.57 -7.94
CA SER A 185 -8.85 6.19 -7.03
C SER A 185 -8.21 7.28 -6.18
N ARG A 186 -6.89 7.23 -5.93
CA ARG A 186 -6.16 8.29 -5.21
C ARG A 186 -6.05 9.58 -6.03
N VAL A 187 -5.85 9.46 -7.34
CA VAL A 187 -5.84 10.58 -8.29
C VAL A 187 -7.24 11.16 -8.42
N ILE A 188 -8.25 10.31 -8.64
CA ILE A 188 -9.65 10.76 -8.71
C ILE A 188 -10.05 11.44 -7.40
N CYS A 189 -9.74 10.87 -6.25
CA CYS A 189 -10.04 11.51 -4.96
C CYS A 189 -9.32 12.86 -4.80
N GLY A 190 -8.18 13.07 -5.48
CA GLY A 190 -7.40 14.32 -5.44
C GLY A 190 -6.34 14.38 -4.36
N VAL A 191 -6.12 13.27 -3.67
CA VAL A 191 -5.18 13.19 -2.54
C VAL A 191 -3.76 12.88 -2.99
N HIS A 192 -3.58 12.40 -4.22
CA HIS A 192 -2.29 12.12 -4.82
C HIS A 192 -2.19 12.56 -6.28
N SER A 193 -1.00 12.99 -6.70
CA SER A 193 -0.68 13.26 -8.11
C SER A 193 -0.63 11.97 -8.92
N VAL A 194 -0.63 12.05 -10.25
CA VAL A 194 -0.53 10.83 -11.07
C VAL A 194 0.87 10.22 -10.92
N SER A 195 1.90 11.06 -10.91
CA SER A 195 3.29 10.61 -10.73
C SER A 195 3.51 9.94 -9.38
N ALA A 196 2.87 10.43 -8.31
CA ALA A 196 2.95 9.78 -7.00
C ALA A 196 2.30 8.40 -6.95
N VAL A 197 1.37 8.09 -7.86
CA VAL A 197 0.63 6.82 -7.91
C VAL A 197 1.25 5.82 -8.88
N GLU A 198 1.76 6.30 -10.02
CA GLU A 198 2.35 5.46 -11.08
C GLU A 198 3.59 4.69 -10.60
N VAL A 199 4.37 5.28 -9.69
CA VAL A 199 5.60 4.68 -9.16
C VAL A 199 5.35 3.47 -8.27
N ASP A 200 4.16 3.38 -7.66
CA ASP A 200 3.85 2.37 -6.65
C ASP A 200 3.71 0.96 -7.23
N GLU A 201 3.36 0.83 -8.53
CA GLU A 201 3.39 -0.45 -9.24
C GLU A 201 4.81 -1.03 -9.28
N HIS A 202 5.80 -0.19 -9.59
CA HIS A 202 7.20 -0.56 -9.65
C HIS A 202 7.81 -0.77 -8.26
N TYR A 203 7.43 0.08 -7.29
CA TYR A 203 7.90 -0.06 -5.91
C TYR A 203 7.38 -1.33 -5.23
N SER A 204 6.12 -1.69 -5.45
CA SER A 204 5.58 -2.96 -4.98
C SER A 204 6.28 -4.16 -5.65
N GLU A 205 6.70 -4.03 -6.91
CA GLU A 205 7.48 -5.07 -7.59
C GLU A 205 8.79 -5.33 -6.88
N ARG A 206 9.56 -4.26 -6.66
CA ARG A 206 10.88 -4.34 -6.03
C ARG A 206 10.79 -4.87 -4.61
N LEU A 207 9.78 -4.44 -3.86
CA LEU A 207 9.49 -4.99 -2.54
C LEU A 207 9.26 -6.50 -2.64
N PHE A 208 8.33 -6.94 -3.49
CA PHE A 208 8.02 -8.37 -3.64
C PHE A 208 9.22 -9.20 -4.11
N GLU A 209 9.97 -8.73 -5.11
CA GLU A 209 11.18 -9.40 -5.58
C GLU A 209 12.25 -9.53 -4.48
N ARG A 210 12.31 -8.57 -3.56
CA ARG A 210 13.16 -8.70 -2.39
C ARG A 210 12.63 -9.73 -1.40
N LEU A 211 11.33 -9.67 -1.10
CA LEU A 211 10.68 -10.57 -0.15
C LEU A 211 10.74 -12.04 -0.58
N LYS A 212 10.56 -12.32 -1.87
CA LYS A 212 10.66 -13.68 -2.45
C LYS A 212 12.00 -14.35 -2.21
N LYS A 213 13.07 -13.58 -1.93
CA LYS A 213 14.41 -14.09 -1.60
C LYS A 213 14.58 -14.44 -0.12
N LEU A 214 13.60 -14.13 0.73
CA LEU A 214 13.67 -14.37 2.18
C LEU A 214 12.99 -15.70 2.53
N LYS A 215 13.72 -16.58 3.24
CA LYS A 215 13.19 -17.87 3.67
C LYS A 215 11.96 -17.74 4.58
N THR A 216 11.93 -16.71 5.42
CA THR A 216 10.79 -16.40 6.30
C THR A 216 9.53 -16.10 5.50
N PHE A 217 9.62 -15.30 4.45
CA PHE A 217 8.50 -15.00 3.56
C PHE A 217 8.03 -16.24 2.79
N GLN A 218 8.96 -17.05 2.26
CA GLN A 218 8.61 -18.30 1.58
C GLN A 218 7.89 -19.29 2.51
N ASN A 219 8.29 -19.36 3.78
CA ASN A 219 7.63 -20.21 4.77
C ASN A 219 6.21 -19.70 5.07
N ASP A 220 6.03 -18.39 5.26
CA ASP A 220 4.71 -17.80 5.52
C ASP A 220 3.77 -17.95 4.31
N LEU A 221 4.28 -17.84 3.07
CA LEU A 221 3.54 -18.18 1.85
C LEU A 221 3.07 -19.64 1.85
N SER A 222 3.97 -20.59 2.13
CA SER A 222 3.65 -22.02 2.15
C SER A 222 2.58 -22.37 3.21
N ILE A 223 2.67 -21.78 4.40
CA ILE A 223 1.65 -21.94 5.46
C ILE A 223 0.29 -21.41 5.00
N THR A 224 0.29 -20.30 4.27
CA THR A 224 -0.93 -19.64 3.77
C THR A 224 -1.57 -20.41 2.60
N GLN A 225 -0.82 -21.20 1.83
CA GLN A 225 -1.31 -21.91 0.65
C GLN A 225 -2.57 -22.75 0.91
N SER A 226 -2.56 -23.58 1.96
CA SER A 226 -3.69 -24.47 2.29
C SER A 226 -4.96 -23.74 2.74
N GLU A 227 -4.83 -22.48 3.19
CA GLU A 227 -5.96 -21.61 3.52
C GLU A 227 -6.58 -21.04 2.24
N MET A 228 -5.74 -20.62 1.30
CA MET A 228 -6.17 -20.02 0.03
C MET A 228 -6.85 -21.04 -0.90
N GLU A 229 -6.40 -22.29 -0.89
CA GLU A 229 -7.00 -23.39 -1.67
C GLU A 229 -8.42 -23.78 -1.22
N LYS A 230 -8.82 -23.39 0.01
CA LYS A 230 -10.14 -23.69 0.57
C LYS A 230 -11.17 -22.58 0.32
N LEU A 231 -10.77 -21.50 -0.33
CA LEU A 231 -11.68 -20.39 -0.58
C LEU A 231 -12.80 -20.83 -1.51
N LYS A 232 -14.01 -20.37 -1.19
CA LYS A 232 -15.17 -20.61 -2.05
C LYS A 232 -15.03 -19.78 -3.32
N GLU A 233 -15.46 -20.33 -4.44
CA GLU A 233 -15.57 -19.59 -5.69
C GLU A 233 -16.46 -18.35 -5.50
N TRP A 234 -16.07 -17.27 -6.17
CA TRP A 234 -16.86 -16.05 -6.22
C TRP A 234 -18.09 -16.26 -7.11
N SER A 235 -19.28 -16.14 -6.52
CA SER A 235 -20.52 -16.18 -7.28
C SER A 235 -20.93 -14.78 -7.72
N ASP A 236 -20.64 -14.42 -8.96
CA ASP A 236 -21.11 -13.16 -9.55
C ASP A 236 -22.58 -13.27 -10.01
N LYS A 237 -23.50 -13.45 -9.05
CA LYS A 237 -24.95 -13.64 -9.33
C LYS A 237 -25.59 -12.48 -10.10
N ASN A 238 -24.89 -11.36 -10.30
CA ASN A 238 -25.41 -10.15 -10.96
C ASN A 238 -24.53 -9.65 -12.12
N GLY A 239 -23.51 -10.39 -12.57
CA GLY A 239 -22.62 -9.94 -13.66
C GLY A 239 -21.89 -8.62 -13.37
N LYS A 240 -21.66 -8.30 -12.09
CA LYS A 240 -21.03 -7.03 -11.66
C LYS A 240 -19.51 -7.07 -11.78
N CYS A 241 -18.90 -8.25 -11.89
CA CYS A 241 -17.47 -8.39 -12.05
C CYS A 241 -16.97 -7.86 -13.39
N GLU A 242 -17.68 -8.15 -14.48
CA GLU A 242 -17.32 -7.68 -15.82
C GLU A 242 -17.45 -6.16 -15.98
N LYS A 243 -18.24 -5.50 -15.12
CA LYS A 243 -18.42 -4.03 -15.11
C LYS A 243 -17.29 -3.27 -14.40
N PHE A 244 -16.44 -3.97 -13.65
CA PHE A 244 -15.16 -3.47 -13.15
C PHE A 244 -14.08 -3.92 -14.14
N PRO A 245 -13.86 -3.25 -15.30
CA PRO A 245 -13.38 -1.87 -15.39
C PRO A 245 -13.95 -1.06 -16.59
N ALA A 246 -14.83 -1.63 -17.41
CA ALA A 246 -15.03 -1.20 -18.81
C ALA A 246 -15.66 0.20 -18.96
N GLU A 247 -16.45 0.66 -17.99
CA GLU A 247 -17.03 2.01 -18.01
C GLU A 247 -16.13 3.06 -17.31
N TYR A 248 -15.18 2.59 -16.49
CA TYR A 248 -14.38 3.42 -15.57
C TYR A 248 -12.89 3.52 -15.94
N VAL A 249 -12.45 2.67 -16.87
CA VAL A 249 -11.09 2.57 -17.41
C VAL A 249 -11.16 2.87 -18.90
N LYS A 250 -11.53 4.09 -19.25
CA LYS A 250 -10.60 4.77 -20.16
C LYS A 250 -9.42 5.06 -19.25
N PRO A 251 -8.30 4.31 -19.35
CA PRO A 251 -7.11 4.77 -18.66
C PRO A 251 -7.00 6.25 -19.09
N PHE A 252 -6.74 7.16 -18.16
CA PHE A 252 -5.95 8.31 -18.58
C PHE A 252 -4.85 7.65 -19.39
N SER A 253 -4.74 7.95 -20.69
CA SER A 253 -3.78 7.32 -21.58
C SER A 253 -2.40 7.73 -21.06
N ILE A 254 -2.00 7.04 -20.00
CA ILE A 254 -0.81 7.17 -19.20
C ILE A 254 0.15 6.34 -20.01
N ARG A 255 0.76 6.96 -21.00
CA ARG A 255 2.09 6.51 -21.38
C ARG A 255 2.91 6.75 -20.14
N THR A 256 3.30 5.66 -19.47
CA THR A 256 4.33 5.65 -18.45
C THR A 256 5.61 6.14 -19.11
N SER A 257 5.82 7.47 -19.13
CA SER A 257 7.07 8.07 -19.56
C SER A 257 8.02 8.09 -18.38
N PHE A 258 8.30 6.91 -17.80
CA PHE A 258 9.48 6.78 -16.96
C PHE A 258 10.69 6.81 -17.91
N SER A 259 11.25 8.00 -18.12
CA SER A 259 12.63 8.08 -18.56
C SER A 259 13.49 7.63 -17.37
N TYR A 260 13.74 6.34 -17.27
CA TYR A 260 14.72 5.79 -16.32
C TYR A 260 16.11 6.30 -16.69
N SER A 261 16.47 7.47 -16.18
CA SER A 261 17.87 7.85 -16.02
C SER A 261 18.32 7.25 -14.70
N TYR A 262 18.91 6.06 -14.73
CA TYR A 262 19.68 5.55 -13.60
C TYR A 262 20.99 6.32 -13.51
N PRO A 263 21.23 7.21 -12.52
CA PRO A 263 22.59 7.54 -12.17
C PRO A 263 23.21 6.29 -11.57
N ALA A 264 24.16 5.71 -12.29
CA ALA A 264 24.86 4.48 -11.93
C ALA A 264 25.81 4.66 -10.72
N HIS A 265 25.39 5.30 -9.62
CA HIS A 265 26.28 5.54 -8.48
C HIS A 265 25.57 5.60 -7.12
N VAL A 266 24.87 4.55 -6.70
CA VAL A 266 24.76 4.25 -5.25
C VAL A 266 24.63 2.74 -5.02
N VAL A 267 25.74 2.02 -5.14
CA VAL A 267 25.97 0.77 -4.39
C VAL A 267 27.25 0.98 -3.60
N ARG A 268 27.10 1.30 -2.32
CA ARG A 268 28.04 1.00 -1.24
C ARG A 268 27.23 0.78 0.03
#